data_AF-A0A4Y6RRD0-F1
#
_entry.id   AF-A0A4Y6RRD0-F1
#
_cell.length_a   1.000
_cell.length_b   1.000
_cell.length_c   1.000
_cell.angle_alpha   90.00
_cell.angle_beta   90.00
_cell.angle_gamma   90.00
#
_symmetry.space_group_name_H-M   'P 1'
#
loop_
_entity.id
_entity.type
_entity.pdbx_description
1 polymer ?
#
loop_
_entity_poly.entity_id
_entity_poly.type
_entity_poly.pdbx_seq_one_letter_code
_entity_poly.pdbx_strand_id
1 'polypeptide(L)'
;MKAAIIGGGVIGGGWAARFLLNGWDVAVFDPDPEAERKIGEVIANARRSLPALYDKALPAEGTLSFHADMAEAVKGASWVQESIPERLDLKHKILGQLNELVPGDTVIGSSTSGFKPSELTANGARAIVAHPFNPVYLLPLIELVGDPETTEKAAEILRTIGMFPLIVRKEIDAHIADRFLEAVWREALWLVKDGIATTEEIDEAIRMGFGIRWAQMGLFETYRVAGGEAGMKHFMAQFGPALKWPWTKLMDVPEFTDELVDLIAGQSDAQSGHLSIRELERLRDDNLVGMMRALKKTGTGAGGVIQRHETELPAPEVKDLPITGDRQIPVSWTDYNGHMNEAHYLEAGSLATDEFMQLIGADASYIASGKSYFTIESHVRYLSELHAGEQLTIQTQVLNGKGKKLHLFHFLYGADGTLAATVETLLLHVDLTTRASSLPAPEVQEKLESFHIAHEPLGLPVGAGRFVGQRA
;
A
#
# COMPACT_ATOMS: atom_id res chain seq x y z
N MET A 1 1.61 3.85 19.82
CA MET A 1 2.76 2.95 20.05
C MET A 1 4.02 3.63 19.53
N LYS A 2 5.22 3.18 19.90
CA LYS A 2 6.49 3.78 19.47
C LYS A 2 7.39 2.78 18.75
N ALA A 3 7.92 3.18 17.60
CA ALA A 3 8.97 2.45 16.87
C ALA A 3 10.29 3.25 16.90
N ALA A 4 11.41 2.55 17.07
CA ALA A 4 12.74 3.13 16.94
C ALA A 4 13.44 2.58 15.69
N ILE A 5 13.98 3.46 14.86
CA ILE A 5 14.66 3.13 13.61
C ILE A 5 16.15 3.45 13.77
N ILE A 6 16.99 2.43 13.62
CA ILE A 6 18.44 2.52 13.80
C ILE A 6 19.08 2.42 12.42
N GLY A 7 19.50 3.56 11.88
CA GLY A 7 19.93 3.72 10.49
C GLY A 7 18.85 4.39 9.63
N GLY A 8 19.17 5.54 9.04
CA GLY A 8 18.33 6.45 8.27
C GLY A 8 18.63 6.49 6.78
N GLY A 9 19.11 5.37 6.22
CA GLY A 9 19.18 5.17 4.77
C GLY A 9 17.82 4.94 4.14
N VAL A 10 17.79 4.49 2.87
CA VAL A 10 16.56 4.25 2.10
C VAL A 10 15.59 3.32 2.83
N ILE A 11 16.07 2.19 3.34
CA ILE A 11 15.25 1.20 4.06
C ILE A 11 14.77 1.75 5.40
N GLY A 12 15.64 2.42 6.16
CA GLY A 12 15.31 3.05 7.43
C GLY A 12 14.24 4.14 7.29
N GLY A 13 14.40 5.04 6.31
CA GLY A 13 13.39 6.03 5.97
C GLY A 13 12.07 5.40 5.53
N GLY A 14 12.12 4.27 4.84
CA GLY A 14 10.94 3.50 4.45
C GLY A 14 10.17 2.92 5.65
N TRP A 15 10.89 2.35 6.62
CA TRP A 15 10.29 1.89 7.87
C TRP A 15 9.73 3.04 8.71
N ALA A 16 10.49 4.14 8.81
CA ALA A 16 10.04 5.34 9.50
C ALA A 16 8.71 5.83 8.92
N ALA A 17 8.63 5.98 7.59
CA ALA A 17 7.39 6.35 6.90
C ALA A 17 6.25 5.35 7.14
N ARG A 18 6.53 4.04 7.07
CA ARG A 18 5.51 2.99 7.27
C ARG A 18 4.86 3.08 8.65
N PHE A 19 5.66 3.14 9.72
CA PHE A 19 5.13 3.25 11.08
C PHE A 19 4.45 4.60 11.32
N LEU A 20 5.09 5.70 10.89
CA LEU A 20 4.62 7.07 11.13
C LEU A 20 3.23 7.31 10.52
N LEU A 21 3.02 6.89 9.27
CA LEU A 21 1.76 7.06 8.55
C LEU A 21 0.65 6.09 9.02
N ASN A 22 0.98 5.12 9.87
CA ASN A 22 0.00 4.25 10.55
C ASN A 22 -0.17 4.63 12.03
N GLY A 23 0.17 5.87 12.40
CA GLY A 23 -0.12 6.45 13.72
C GLY A 23 0.83 6.04 14.84
N TRP A 24 2.02 5.53 14.51
CA TRP A 24 3.06 5.27 15.50
C TRP A 24 3.98 6.48 15.64
N ASP A 25 4.38 6.78 16.89
CA ASP A 25 5.50 7.69 17.11
C ASP A 25 6.79 7.00 16.65
N VAL A 26 7.63 7.73 15.92
CA VAL A 26 8.87 7.21 15.35
C VAL A 26 10.06 8.02 15.87
N ALA A 27 11.01 7.31 16.47
CA ALA A 27 12.30 7.86 16.84
C ALA A 27 13.40 7.29 15.93
N VAL A 28 14.20 8.17 15.35
CA VAL A 28 15.31 7.78 14.47
C VAL A 28 16.63 8.07 15.16
N PHE A 29 17.56 7.11 15.09
CA PHE A 29 18.97 7.32 15.36
C PHE A 29 19.78 6.97 14.11
N ASP A 30 20.58 7.93 13.63
CA ASP A 30 21.58 7.73 12.60
C ASP A 30 22.77 8.70 12.84
N PRO A 31 24.03 8.24 12.71
CA PRO A 31 25.20 9.10 12.89
C PRO A 31 25.46 10.10 11.75
N ASP A 32 24.83 9.92 10.58
CA ASP A 32 24.96 10.82 9.43
C ASP A 32 24.19 12.13 9.67
N PRO A 33 24.85 13.30 9.65
CA PRO A 33 24.17 14.59 9.82
C PRO A 33 23.11 14.88 8.75
N GLU A 34 23.16 14.20 7.59
CA GLU A 34 22.18 14.34 6.51
C GLU A 34 20.97 13.41 6.64
N ALA A 35 20.92 12.56 7.67
CA ALA A 35 19.86 11.56 7.83
C ALA A 35 18.46 12.19 7.90
N GLU A 36 18.30 13.32 8.60
CA GLU A 36 17.01 14.01 8.70
C GLU A 36 16.50 14.47 7.32
N ARG A 37 17.38 15.07 6.50
CA ARG A 37 17.02 15.49 5.14
C ARG A 37 16.64 14.29 4.27
N LYS A 38 17.48 13.23 4.26
CA LYS A 38 17.27 12.02 3.45
C LYS A 38 15.98 11.30 3.81
N ILE A 39 15.71 11.12 5.11
CA ILE A 39 14.47 10.50 5.58
C ILE A 39 13.26 11.40 5.30
N GLY A 40 13.41 12.72 5.48
CA GLY A 40 12.36 13.68 5.15
C GLY A 40 11.90 13.56 3.70
N GLU A 41 12.82 13.37 2.76
CA GLU A 41 12.51 13.13 1.34
C GLU A 41 11.75 11.81 1.11
N VAL A 42 12.13 10.73 1.79
CA VAL A 42 11.44 9.44 1.71
C VAL A 42 10.03 9.54 2.29
N ILE A 43 9.87 10.19 3.46
CA ILE A 43 8.57 10.40 4.10
C ILE A 43 7.67 11.29 3.24
N ALA A 44 8.21 12.35 2.62
CA ALA A 44 7.44 13.22 1.74
C ALA A 44 6.88 12.44 0.54
N ASN A 45 7.66 11.53 -0.05
CA ASN A 45 7.18 10.67 -1.12
C ASN A 45 6.14 9.65 -0.60
N ALA A 46 6.39 9.03 0.54
CA ALA A 46 5.47 8.07 1.17
C ALA A 46 4.11 8.71 1.53
N ARG A 47 4.11 9.95 2.01
CA ARG A 47 2.90 10.73 2.30
C ARG A 47 2.03 10.91 1.08
N ARG A 48 2.58 10.90 -0.13
CA ARG A 48 1.85 11.02 -1.40
C ARG A 48 1.34 9.68 -1.93
N SER A 49 2.03 8.58 -1.65
CA SER A 49 1.77 7.29 -2.30
C SER A 49 1.02 6.30 -1.42
N LEU A 50 1.36 6.19 -0.13
CA LEU A 50 0.78 5.18 0.76
C LEU A 50 -0.71 5.43 1.02
N PRO A 51 -1.16 6.64 1.38
CA PRO A 51 -2.59 6.91 1.57
C PRO A 51 -3.41 6.69 0.29
N ALA A 52 -2.81 6.88 -0.89
CA ALA A 52 -3.50 6.69 -2.18
C ALA A 52 -3.90 5.23 -2.46
N LEU A 53 -3.34 4.25 -1.74
CA LEU A 53 -3.79 2.85 -1.79
C LEU A 53 -5.18 2.63 -1.19
N TYR A 54 -5.59 3.52 -0.28
CA TYR A 54 -6.80 3.39 0.51
C TYR A 54 -7.91 4.30 -0.03
N ASP A 55 -9.14 3.95 0.31
CA ASP A 55 -10.34 4.75 0.10
C ASP A 55 -10.88 5.33 1.43
N LYS A 56 -10.30 4.90 2.56
CA LYS A 56 -10.45 5.51 3.90
C LYS A 56 -9.16 6.18 4.34
N ALA A 57 -9.28 7.15 5.24
CA ALA A 57 -8.13 7.81 5.84
C ALA A 57 -7.29 6.79 6.62
N LEU A 58 -5.98 6.91 6.49
CA LEU A 58 -5.07 6.30 7.46
C LEU A 58 -5.24 7.00 8.82
N PRO A 59 -4.82 6.36 9.93
CA PRO A 59 -4.81 7.00 11.23
C PRO A 59 -4.03 8.30 11.21
N ALA A 60 -4.33 9.21 12.14
CA ALA A 60 -3.56 10.43 12.31
C ALA A 60 -2.07 10.10 12.41
N GLU A 61 -1.25 10.83 11.65
CA GLU A 61 0.20 10.62 11.62
C GLU A 61 0.79 10.75 13.03
N GLY A 62 1.71 9.83 13.38
CA GLY A 62 2.42 9.90 14.65
C GLY A 62 3.47 11.01 14.71
N THR A 63 4.22 11.08 15.81
CA THR A 63 5.28 12.08 15.97
C THR A 63 6.63 11.54 15.50
N LEU A 64 7.30 12.25 14.58
CA LEU A 64 8.67 11.95 14.17
C LEU A 64 9.69 12.71 15.04
N SER A 65 10.73 12.04 15.50
CA SER A 65 11.84 12.66 16.24
C SER A 65 13.20 12.06 15.87
N PHE A 66 14.23 12.88 15.85
CA PHE A 66 15.62 12.48 15.59
C PHE A 66 16.44 12.62 16.87
N HIS A 67 17.29 11.62 17.12
CA HIS A 67 18.06 11.52 18.35
C HIS A 67 19.53 11.31 18.01
N ALA A 68 20.41 12.05 18.70
CA ALA A 68 21.87 11.89 18.58
C ALA A 68 22.42 10.73 19.43
N ASP A 69 21.60 10.15 20.30
CA ASP A 69 21.94 8.99 21.13
C ASP A 69 20.93 7.87 20.92
N MET A 70 21.43 6.66 20.72
CA MET A 70 20.62 5.47 20.48
C MET A 70 19.78 5.10 21.70
N ALA A 71 20.29 5.31 22.92
CA ALA A 71 19.56 5.01 24.15
C ALA A 71 18.26 5.84 24.28
N GLU A 72 18.32 7.13 23.92
CA GLU A 72 17.13 8.00 23.92
C GLU A 72 16.16 7.63 22.79
N ALA A 73 16.65 7.25 21.61
CA ALA A 73 15.81 6.82 20.49
C ALA A 73 14.94 5.61 20.87
N VAL A 74 15.54 4.59 21.47
CA VAL A 74 14.86 3.30 21.77
C VAL A 74 14.01 3.34 23.05
N LYS A 75 14.13 4.38 23.87
CA LYS A 75 13.39 4.51 25.12
C LYS A 75 11.87 4.42 24.90
N GLY A 76 11.24 3.42 25.52
CA GLY A 76 9.80 3.18 25.41
C GLY A 76 9.35 2.61 24.05
N ALA A 77 10.27 2.17 23.19
CA ALA A 77 9.92 1.58 21.91
C ALA A 77 9.35 0.16 22.09
N SER A 78 8.22 -0.11 21.43
CA SER A 78 7.62 -1.45 21.32
C SER A 78 8.26 -2.25 20.18
N TRP A 79 8.78 -1.54 19.17
CA TRP A 79 9.48 -2.09 18.01
C TRP A 79 10.81 -1.35 17.80
N VAL A 80 11.90 -2.09 17.58
CA VAL A 80 13.17 -1.54 17.14
C VAL A 80 13.55 -2.17 15.79
N GLN A 81 13.81 -1.35 14.79
CA GLN A 81 14.26 -1.79 13.48
C GLN A 81 15.70 -1.36 13.22
N GLU A 82 16.60 -2.32 13.09
CA GLU A 82 17.97 -2.12 12.65
C GLU A 82 18.04 -2.13 11.11
N SER A 83 18.53 -1.04 10.51
CA SER A 83 18.67 -0.82 9.06
C SER A 83 20.02 -0.20 8.71
N ILE A 84 21.08 -0.60 9.42
CA ILE A 84 22.46 -0.17 9.21
C ILE A 84 23.11 -0.96 8.05
N PRO A 85 24.29 -0.55 7.57
CA PRO A 85 24.99 -1.25 6.48
C PRO A 85 25.14 -2.75 6.70
N GLU A 86 25.20 -3.49 5.58
CA GLU A 86 25.27 -4.96 5.54
C GLU A 86 26.66 -5.50 5.93
N ARG A 87 27.04 -5.26 7.19
CA ARG A 87 28.32 -5.64 7.79
C ARG A 87 28.08 -6.34 9.12
N LEU A 88 28.44 -7.62 9.19
CA LEU A 88 28.09 -8.47 10.35
C LEU A 88 28.74 -7.98 11.66
N ASP A 89 29.99 -7.51 11.61
CA ASP A 89 30.70 -6.94 12.76
C ASP A 89 29.99 -5.73 13.35
N LEU A 90 29.50 -4.84 12.48
CA LEU A 90 28.75 -3.66 12.88
C LEU A 90 27.37 -4.05 13.44
N LYS A 91 26.67 -4.99 12.80
CA LYS A 91 25.37 -5.50 13.27
C LYS A 91 25.48 -6.16 14.64
N HIS A 92 26.50 -6.99 14.89
CA HIS A 92 26.74 -7.57 16.22
C HIS A 92 26.90 -6.51 17.31
N LYS A 93 27.68 -5.46 17.02
CA LYS A 93 27.87 -4.35 17.98
C LYS A 93 26.55 -3.65 18.29
N ILE A 94 25.81 -3.25 17.26
CA ILE A 94 24.55 -2.51 17.43
C ILE A 94 23.48 -3.38 18.10
N LEU A 95 23.28 -4.61 17.63
CA LEU A 95 22.29 -5.53 18.20
C LEU A 95 22.61 -5.88 19.66
N GLY A 96 23.90 -6.02 20.01
CA GLY A 96 24.34 -6.19 21.40
C GLY A 96 23.95 -5.01 22.29
N GLN A 97 24.21 -3.78 21.83
CA GLN A 97 23.81 -2.56 22.55
C GLN A 97 22.28 -2.46 22.69
N LEU A 98 21.53 -2.75 21.63
CA LEU A 98 20.07 -2.73 21.66
C LEU A 98 19.52 -3.73 22.68
N ASN A 99 20.13 -4.91 22.79
CA ASN A 99 19.72 -5.94 23.75
C ASN A 99 19.80 -5.46 25.21
N GLU A 100 20.76 -4.59 25.52
CA GLU A 100 20.93 -3.98 26.85
C GLU A 100 20.00 -2.79 27.09
N LEU A 101 19.67 -2.04 26.03
CA LEU A 101 18.93 -0.78 26.12
C LEU A 101 17.41 -0.96 26.17
N VAL A 102 16.88 -2.04 25.61
CA VAL A 102 15.42 -2.26 25.52
C VAL A 102 14.92 -3.42 26.38
N PRO A 103 13.69 -3.33 26.92
CA PRO A 103 13.04 -4.42 27.66
C PRO A 103 12.97 -5.73 26.86
N GLY A 104 13.00 -6.87 27.57
CA GLY A 104 13.03 -8.22 26.98
C GLY A 104 11.86 -8.55 26.05
N ASP A 105 10.74 -7.85 26.19
CA ASP A 105 9.54 -8.00 25.36
C ASP A 105 9.53 -7.09 24.11
N THR A 106 10.43 -6.12 23.98
CA THR A 106 10.56 -5.30 22.76
C THR A 106 11.03 -6.16 21.60
N VAL A 107 10.35 -6.09 20.45
CA VAL A 107 10.78 -6.77 19.23
C VAL A 107 11.95 -6.02 18.61
N ILE A 108 13.04 -6.73 18.32
CA ILE A 108 14.21 -6.21 17.59
C ILE A 108 14.26 -6.92 16.24
N GLY A 109 13.92 -6.19 15.18
CA GLY A 109 14.03 -6.62 13.79
C GLY A 109 15.30 -6.11 13.13
N SER A 110 15.97 -6.95 12.33
CA SER A 110 17.03 -6.53 11.40
C SER A 110 16.50 -6.55 9.97
N SER A 111 16.79 -5.49 9.21
CA SER A 111 16.47 -5.36 7.79
C SER A 111 17.46 -6.09 6.87
N THR A 112 18.34 -6.95 7.40
CA THR A 112 19.35 -7.68 6.60
C THR A 112 18.70 -8.45 5.44
N SER A 113 19.28 -8.31 4.27
CA SER A 113 18.86 -9.02 3.06
C SER A 113 19.62 -10.35 2.92
N GLY A 114 20.80 -10.49 3.52
CA GLY A 114 21.68 -11.65 3.33
C GLY A 114 21.83 -12.57 4.53
N PHE A 115 22.03 -12.02 5.73
CA PHE A 115 22.47 -12.79 6.90
C PHE A 115 21.36 -13.60 7.53
N LYS A 116 21.71 -14.81 8.00
CA LYS A 116 20.78 -15.64 8.76
C LYS A 116 20.60 -15.09 10.19
N PRO A 117 19.43 -15.31 10.82
CA PRO A 117 19.25 -15.03 12.25
C PRO A 117 20.32 -15.64 13.15
N SER A 118 20.76 -16.87 12.87
CA SER A 118 21.83 -17.52 13.65
C SER A 118 23.17 -16.79 13.59
N GLU A 119 23.46 -16.12 12.48
CA GLU A 119 24.65 -15.29 12.33
C GLU A 119 24.49 -13.98 13.11
N LEU A 120 23.35 -13.31 13.00
CA LEU A 120 23.07 -12.06 13.73
C LEU A 120 23.11 -12.24 15.26
N THR A 121 22.62 -13.38 15.74
CA THR A 121 22.45 -13.67 17.17
C THR A 121 23.63 -14.45 17.77
N ALA A 122 24.69 -14.72 16.99
CA ALA A 122 25.86 -15.49 17.43
C ALA A 122 26.52 -14.97 18.71
N ASN A 123 26.40 -13.66 18.99
CA ASN A 123 26.96 -13.01 20.18
C ASN A 123 25.91 -12.77 21.29
N GLY A 124 24.79 -13.50 21.28
CA GLY A 124 23.78 -13.47 22.35
C GLY A 124 22.75 -12.34 22.26
N ALA A 125 22.70 -11.60 21.15
CA ALA A 125 21.63 -10.63 20.91
C ALA A 125 20.30 -11.36 20.61
N ARG A 126 19.17 -10.80 21.07
CA ARG A 126 17.83 -11.28 20.70
C ARG A 126 17.31 -10.46 19.51
N ALA A 127 17.45 -10.98 18.31
CA ALA A 127 16.97 -10.31 17.11
C ALA A 127 16.37 -11.33 16.15
N ILE A 128 15.31 -10.91 15.44
CA ILE A 128 14.79 -11.62 14.28
C ILE A 128 15.19 -10.86 13.01
N VAL A 129 15.23 -11.56 11.89
CA VAL A 129 15.19 -10.91 10.59
C VAL A 129 13.75 -10.45 10.36
N ALA A 130 13.61 -9.18 10.00
CA ALA A 130 12.40 -8.58 9.50
C ALA A 130 12.77 -7.86 8.18
N HIS A 131 12.92 -8.65 7.12
CA HIS A 131 13.41 -8.23 5.80
C HIS A 131 12.30 -7.65 4.92
N PRO A 132 12.25 -6.32 4.71
CA PRO A 132 11.22 -5.68 3.88
C PRO A 132 11.64 -5.63 2.42
N PHE A 133 10.72 -5.19 1.54
CA PHE A 133 11.03 -4.90 0.14
C PHE A 133 10.90 -3.41 -0.14
N ASN A 134 11.84 -2.82 -0.86
CA ASN A 134 11.83 -1.42 -1.22
C ASN A 134 10.82 -1.14 -2.36
N PRO A 135 9.94 -0.13 -2.27
CA PRO A 135 9.73 0.80 -1.15
C PRO A 135 8.95 0.19 0.02
N VAL A 136 9.57 0.21 1.22
CA VAL A 136 9.04 -0.42 2.44
C VAL A 136 7.67 0.13 2.84
N TYR A 137 7.42 1.42 2.58
CA TYR A 137 6.13 2.03 2.90
C TYR A 137 4.99 1.55 1.98
N LEU A 138 5.26 1.03 0.77
CA LEU A 138 4.20 0.53 -0.14
C LEU A 138 4.14 -1.00 -0.20
N LEU A 139 5.28 -1.67 -0.43
CA LEU A 139 5.27 -3.12 -0.64
C LEU A 139 4.92 -3.85 0.66
N PRO A 140 3.87 -4.69 0.68
CA PRO A 140 3.39 -5.24 1.94
C PRO A 140 4.23 -6.42 2.44
N LEU A 141 4.95 -7.15 1.57
CA LEU A 141 5.67 -8.36 1.97
C LEU A 141 6.77 -8.03 2.99
N ILE A 142 6.86 -8.84 4.05
CA ILE A 142 7.93 -8.79 5.05
C ILE A 142 8.30 -10.24 5.39
N GLU A 143 9.56 -10.62 5.14
CA GLU A 143 10.06 -11.94 5.50
C GLU A 143 10.53 -11.94 6.95
N LEU A 144 9.93 -12.82 7.77
CA LEU A 144 10.25 -12.97 9.18
C LEU A 144 11.02 -14.28 9.40
N VAL A 145 12.22 -14.19 9.96
CA VAL A 145 13.09 -15.34 10.20
C VAL A 145 13.70 -15.24 11.59
N GLY A 146 13.59 -16.29 12.41
CA GLY A 146 14.16 -16.31 13.75
C GLY A 146 13.33 -17.14 14.71
N ASP A 147 13.34 -16.73 15.99
CA ASP A 147 12.58 -17.40 17.05
C ASP A 147 11.06 -17.42 16.76
N PRO A 148 10.38 -18.57 16.88
CA PRO A 148 8.95 -18.70 16.57
C PRO A 148 8.03 -17.78 17.36
N GLU A 149 8.26 -17.60 18.67
CA GLU A 149 7.41 -16.75 19.50
C GLU A 149 7.58 -15.27 19.13
N THR A 150 8.83 -14.86 18.92
CA THR A 150 9.16 -13.48 18.53
C THR A 150 8.65 -13.16 17.12
N THR A 151 8.77 -14.09 16.16
CA THR A 151 8.29 -13.90 14.79
C THR A 151 6.77 -13.85 14.70
N GLU A 152 6.02 -14.62 15.51
CA GLU A 152 4.56 -14.51 15.54
C GLU A 152 4.11 -13.17 16.16
N LYS A 153 4.71 -12.76 17.27
CA LYS A 153 4.46 -11.42 17.86
C LYS A 153 4.76 -10.31 16.85
N ALA A 154 5.87 -10.43 16.12
CA ALA A 154 6.21 -9.48 15.06
C ALA A 154 5.18 -9.48 13.93
N ALA A 155 4.70 -10.65 13.51
CA ALA A 155 3.68 -10.79 12.49
C ALA A 155 2.36 -10.10 12.89
N GLU A 156 1.93 -10.26 14.15
CA GLU A 156 0.76 -9.55 14.68
C GLU A 156 0.92 -8.03 14.62
N ILE A 157 2.04 -7.50 15.12
CA ILE A 157 2.33 -6.05 15.07
C ILE A 157 2.35 -5.55 13.64
N LEU A 158 3.06 -6.23 12.74
CA LEU A 158 3.28 -5.77 11.36
C LEU A 158 1.98 -5.79 10.53
N ARG A 159 1.02 -6.66 10.83
CA ARG A 159 -0.33 -6.64 10.22
C ARG A 159 -1.07 -5.34 10.54
N THR A 160 -0.91 -4.78 11.75
CA THR A 160 -1.56 -3.52 12.17
C THR A 160 -1.08 -2.27 11.43
N ILE A 161 0.03 -2.38 10.71
CA ILE A 161 0.55 -1.33 9.83
C ILE A 161 0.46 -1.76 8.36
N GLY A 162 -0.40 -2.74 8.04
CA GLY A 162 -0.75 -3.20 6.70
C GLY A 162 0.27 -4.11 6.00
N MET A 163 1.22 -4.70 6.74
CA MET A 163 2.20 -5.61 6.14
C MET A 163 1.65 -7.04 6.03
N PHE A 164 2.24 -7.82 5.14
CA PHE A 164 2.01 -9.24 4.92
C PHE A 164 3.23 -10.03 5.43
N PRO A 165 3.19 -10.50 6.69
CA PRO A 165 4.28 -11.30 7.24
C PRO A 165 4.33 -12.70 6.62
N LEU A 166 5.47 -13.03 6.03
CA LEU A 166 5.84 -14.35 5.57
C LEU A 166 6.87 -14.95 6.53
N ILE A 167 6.43 -15.84 7.41
CA ILE A 167 7.32 -16.54 8.34
C ILE A 167 8.11 -17.62 7.58
N VAL A 168 9.41 -17.41 7.45
CA VAL A 168 10.33 -18.34 6.79
C VAL A 168 10.64 -19.48 7.76
N ARG A 169 10.20 -20.68 7.40
CA ARG A 169 10.26 -21.85 8.29
C ARG A 169 11.67 -22.32 8.64
N LYS A 170 12.63 -22.04 7.78
CA LYS A 170 14.03 -22.44 7.96
C LYS A 170 14.90 -21.34 7.42
N GLU A 171 15.82 -20.84 8.26
CA GLU A 171 16.80 -19.87 7.81
C GLU A 171 17.63 -20.42 6.65
N ILE A 172 17.95 -19.51 5.73
CA ILE A 172 18.77 -19.74 4.55
C ILE A 172 19.38 -18.39 4.17
N ASP A 173 20.56 -18.41 3.56
CA ASP A 173 21.16 -17.18 3.02
C ASP A 173 20.23 -16.55 1.98
N ALA A 174 20.05 -15.23 2.08
CA ALA A 174 19.18 -14.44 1.22
C ALA A 174 17.68 -14.83 1.22
N HIS A 175 17.21 -15.45 2.30
CA HIS A 175 15.78 -15.71 2.56
C HIS A 175 15.06 -16.40 1.39
N ILE A 176 13.82 -16.06 1.06
CA ILE A 176 13.09 -16.68 -0.07
C ILE A 176 13.11 -15.77 -1.29
N ALA A 177 12.62 -14.54 -1.16
CA ALA A 177 12.40 -13.66 -2.30
C ALA A 177 13.71 -13.19 -2.93
N ASP A 178 14.71 -12.83 -2.12
CA ASP A 178 16.01 -12.36 -2.60
C ASP A 178 16.76 -13.46 -3.36
N ARG A 179 16.54 -14.74 -3.05
CA ARG A 179 17.06 -15.85 -3.87
C ARG A 179 16.47 -15.88 -5.28
N PHE A 180 15.20 -15.51 -5.44
CA PHE A 180 14.60 -15.39 -6.78
C PHE A 180 15.11 -14.15 -7.52
N LEU A 181 15.26 -13.03 -6.82
CA LEU A 181 15.84 -11.81 -7.40
C LEU A 181 17.28 -12.04 -7.84
N GLU A 182 18.08 -12.71 -7.00
CA GLU A 182 19.46 -13.06 -7.30
C GLU A 182 19.56 -13.97 -8.52
N ALA A 183 18.69 -14.97 -8.64
CA ALA A 183 18.73 -15.89 -9.78
C ALA A 183 18.46 -15.15 -11.10
N VAL A 184 17.50 -14.23 -11.12
CA VAL A 184 17.21 -13.39 -12.30
C VAL A 184 18.37 -12.43 -12.57
N TRP A 185 18.93 -11.81 -11.53
CA TRP A 185 20.05 -10.89 -11.66
C TRP A 185 21.31 -11.55 -12.22
N ARG A 186 21.68 -12.74 -11.73
CA ARG A 186 22.85 -13.48 -12.20
C ARG A 186 22.74 -13.86 -13.67
N GLU A 187 21.55 -14.29 -14.11
CA GLU A 187 21.32 -14.59 -15.51
C GLU A 187 21.43 -13.32 -16.37
N ALA A 188 20.86 -12.20 -15.90
CA ALA A 188 20.94 -10.91 -16.60
C ALA A 188 22.40 -10.46 -16.81
N LEU A 189 23.27 -10.62 -15.81
CA LEU A 189 24.69 -10.30 -15.94
C LEU A 189 25.36 -11.08 -17.07
N TRP A 190 25.07 -12.38 -17.20
CA TRP A 190 25.59 -13.19 -18.30
C TRP A 190 25.04 -12.75 -19.65
N LEU A 191 23.76 -12.42 -19.75
CA LEU A 191 23.15 -11.97 -21.00
C LEU A 191 23.77 -10.66 -21.50
N VAL A 192 24.06 -9.71 -20.60
CA VAL A 192 24.78 -8.46 -20.95
C VAL A 192 26.21 -8.76 -21.33
N LYS A 193 26.93 -9.51 -20.49
CA LYS A 193 28.35 -9.79 -20.67
C LYS A 193 28.66 -10.61 -21.93
N ASP A 194 27.77 -11.51 -22.32
CA ASP A 194 27.89 -12.31 -23.55
C ASP A 194 27.28 -11.58 -24.79
N GLY A 195 26.77 -10.34 -24.62
CA GLY A 195 26.24 -9.51 -25.71
C GLY A 195 24.92 -10.00 -26.29
N ILE A 196 24.14 -10.76 -25.52
CA ILE A 196 22.85 -11.32 -25.94
C ILE A 196 21.73 -10.27 -25.83
N ALA A 197 21.79 -9.42 -24.82
CA ALA A 197 20.81 -8.35 -24.59
C ALA A 197 21.44 -7.17 -23.84
N THR A 198 20.88 -5.98 -24.04
CA THR A 198 21.15 -4.77 -23.25
C THR A 198 20.36 -4.75 -21.95
N THR A 199 20.69 -3.85 -21.01
CA THR A 199 19.91 -3.65 -19.78
C THR A 199 18.45 -3.33 -20.07
N GLU A 200 18.19 -2.48 -21.07
CA GLU A 200 16.83 -2.10 -21.47
C GLU A 200 16.05 -3.28 -22.04
N GLU A 201 16.64 -4.10 -22.91
CA GLU A 201 15.98 -5.28 -23.48
C GLU A 201 15.62 -6.32 -22.41
N ILE A 202 16.50 -6.50 -21.42
CA ILE A 202 16.23 -7.38 -20.28
C ILE A 202 15.07 -6.81 -19.44
N ASP A 203 15.09 -5.51 -19.14
CA ASP A 203 14.01 -4.84 -18.42
C ASP A 203 12.67 -4.93 -19.16
N GLU A 204 12.65 -4.75 -20.47
CA GLU A 204 11.44 -4.86 -21.29
C GLU A 204 10.92 -6.30 -21.36
N ALA A 205 11.80 -7.31 -21.40
CA ALA A 205 11.39 -8.71 -21.32
C ALA A 205 10.68 -9.02 -19.99
N ILE A 206 11.07 -8.36 -18.90
CA ILE A 206 10.40 -8.45 -17.61
C ILE A 206 9.09 -7.64 -17.62
N ARG A 207 9.14 -6.35 -17.96
CA ARG A 207 8.01 -5.41 -17.87
C ARG A 207 6.86 -5.78 -18.82
N MET A 208 7.18 -6.17 -20.06
CA MET A 208 6.20 -6.52 -21.09
C MET A 208 5.86 -8.01 -21.12
N GLY A 209 6.66 -8.85 -20.45
CA GLY A 209 6.52 -10.30 -20.44
C GLY A 209 5.98 -10.86 -19.13
N PHE A 210 6.86 -11.49 -18.35
CA PHE A 210 6.44 -12.28 -17.20
C PHE A 210 6.20 -11.46 -15.92
N GLY A 211 6.81 -10.29 -15.78
CA GLY A 211 6.72 -9.44 -14.58
C GLY A 211 5.30 -9.01 -14.27
N ILE A 212 4.53 -8.56 -15.27
CA ILE A 212 3.13 -8.16 -15.07
C ILE A 212 2.22 -9.33 -14.63
N ARG A 213 2.54 -10.57 -15.05
CA ARG A 213 1.82 -11.75 -14.56
C ARG A 213 2.16 -12.05 -13.10
N TRP A 214 3.44 -11.90 -12.73
CA TRP A 214 3.91 -12.12 -11.36
C TRP A 214 3.41 -11.08 -10.37
N ALA A 215 3.10 -9.86 -10.83
CA ALA A 215 2.49 -8.83 -10.00
C ALA A 215 1.13 -9.25 -9.42
N GLN A 216 0.38 -10.12 -10.12
CA GLN A 216 -0.96 -10.55 -9.71
C GLN A 216 -1.06 -12.03 -9.30
N MET A 217 -0.20 -12.91 -9.85
CA MET A 217 -0.16 -14.35 -9.56
C MET A 217 1.26 -14.87 -9.45
N GLY A 218 1.55 -15.63 -8.38
CA GLY A 218 2.86 -16.23 -8.18
C GLY A 218 3.25 -17.28 -9.24
N LEU A 219 4.50 -17.72 -9.19
CA LEU A 219 5.09 -18.68 -10.12
C LEU A 219 4.23 -19.95 -10.30
N PHE A 220 3.85 -20.58 -9.19
CA PHE A 220 3.10 -21.84 -9.23
C PHE A 220 1.66 -21.67 -9.70
N GLU A 221 1.01 -20.55 -9.42
CA GLU A 221 -0.34 -20.29 -9.93
C GLU A 221 -0.31 -20.04 -11.44
N THR A 222 0.66 -19.26 -11.91
CA THR A 222 0.90 -19.02 -13.34
C THR A 222 1.11 -20.34 -14.08
N TYR A 223 1.95 -21.23 -13.55
CA TYR A 223 2.22 -22.53 -14.17
C TYR A 223 1.06 -23.53 -14.04
N ARG A 224 0.25 -23.42 -12.97
CA ARG A 224 -0.99 -24.20 -12.85
C ARG A 224 -1.95 -23.84 -13.98
N VAL A 225 -2.11 -22.55 -14.29
CA VAL A 225 -2.93 -22.08 -15.42
C VAL A 225 -2.35 -22.56 -16.76
N ALA A 226 -1.03 -22.50 -16.91
CA ALA A 226 -0.34 -23.01 -18.11
C ALA A 226 -0.53 -24.52 -18.33
N GLY A 227 -0.81 -25.29 -17.27
CA GLY A 227 -1.15 -26.71 -17.35
C GLY A 227 -2.58 -27.03 -17.83
N GLY A 228 -3.41 -26.01 -18.10
CA GLY A 228 -4.80 -26.18 -18.52
C GLY A 228 -5.69 -26.84 -17.45
N GLU A 229 -6.79 -27.47 -17.87
CA GLU A 229 -7.73 -28.16 -16.96
C GLU A 229 -7.06 -29.25 -16.10
N ALA A 230 -6.01 -29.89 -16.63
CA ALA A 230 -5.24 -30.92 -15.93
C ALA A 230 -4.21 -30.35 -14.92
N GLY A 231 -4.01 -29.02 -14.92
CA GLY A 231 -3.27 -28.27 -13.91
C GLY A 231 -1.77 -28.60 -13.82
N MET A 232 -1.19 -28.33 -12.65
CA MET A 232 0.26 -28.38 -12.43
C MET A 232 0.91 -29.72 -12.78
N LYS A 233 0.25 -30.85 -12.52
CA LYS A 233 0.82 -32.17 -12.84
C LYS A 233 1.04 -32.35 -14.34
N HIS A 234 0.11 -31.83 -15.15
CA HIS A 234 0.24 -31.86 -16.60
C HIS A 234 1.35 -30.92 -17.09
N PHE A 235 1.40 -29.70 -16.56
CA PHE A 235 2.50 -28.76 -16.84
C PHE A 235 3.87 -29.39 -16.55
N MET A 236 4.03 -30.03 -15.39
CA MET A 236 5.28 -30.71 -15.01
C MET A 236 5.60 -31.90 -15.92
N ALA A 237 4.60 -32.65 -16.39
CA ALA A 237 4.85 -33.75 -17.33
C ALA A 237 5.30 -33.23 -18.71
N GLN A 238 4.75 -32.11 -19.16
CA GLN A 238 5.07 -31.49 -20.45
C GLN A 238 6.43 -30.79 -20.45
N PHE A 239 6.70 -29.95 -19.44
CA PHE A 239 7.88 -29.08 -19.39
C PHE A 239 8.99 -29.59 -18.46
N GLY A 240 8.69 -30.52 -17.55
CA GLY A 240 9.70 -31.13 -16.67
C GLY A 240 10.92 -31.72 -17.40
N PRO A 241 10.78 -32.34 -18.58
CA PRO A 241 11.94 -32.79 -19.35
C PRO A 241 12.92 -31.67 -19.74
N ALA A 242 12.44 -30.44 -19.96
CA ALA A 242 13.25 -29.29 -20.34
C ALA A 242 14.14 -28.77 -19.19
N LEU A 243 13.84 -29.12 -17.92
CA LEU A 243 14.66 -28.74 -16.77
C LEU A 243 16.08 -29.33 -16.81
N LYS A 244 16.34 -30.32 -17.67
CA LYS A 244 17.66 -30.90 -17.89
C LYS A 244 18.50 -30.12 -18.91
N TRP A 245 17.91 -29.15 -19.60
CA TRP A 245 18.61 -28.37 -20.61
C TRP A 245 19.45 -27.27 -19.95
N PRO A 246 20.67 -27.01 -20.45
CA PRO A 246 21.60 -26.06 -19.84
C PRO A 246 21.29 -24.62 -20.28
N TRP A 247 20.08 -24.15 -19.98
CA TRP A 247 19.61 -22.84 -20.44
C TRP A 247 20.15 -21.66 -19.64
N THR A 248 20.36 -21.82 -18.33
CA THR A 248 20.75 -20.73 -17.42
C THR A 248 22.09 -20.99 -16.74
N LYS A 249 22.77 -19.91 -16.37
CA LYS A 249 24.09 -19.91 -15.71
C LYS A 249 23.98 -19.36 -14.28
N LEU A 250 23.25 -20.06 -13.42
CA LEU A 250 22.91 -19.55 -12.07
C LEU A 250 24.00 -19.77 -11.00
N MET A 251 24.86 -20.77 -11.20
CA MET A 251 25.86 -21.18 -10.21
C MET A 251 27.17 -20.38 -10.27
N ASP A 252 27.41 -19.70 -11.38
CA ASP A 252 28.58 -18.84 -11.61
C ASP A 252 28.13 -17.43 -11.98
N VAL A 253 28.97 -16.43 -11.73
CA VAL A 253 28.78 -15.05 -12.22
C VAL A 253 29.92 -14.68 -13.14
N PRO A 254 29.72 -13.74 -14.09
CA PRO A 254 30.84 -13.15 -14.80
C PRO A 254 31.86 -12.58 -13.81
N GLU A 255 33.14 -12.55 -14.20
CA GLU A 255 34.13 -11.81 -13.45
C GLU A 255 33.71 -10.34 -13.39
N PHE A 256 33.61 -9.79 -12.17
CA PHE A 256 33.10 -8.45 -11.92
C PHE A 256 34.22 -7.43 -12.14
N THR A 257 34.56 -7.20 -13.42
CA THR A 257 35.61 -6.26 -13.85
C THR A 257 35.07 -4.84 -13.94
N ASP A 258 35.96 -3.84 -13.83
CA ASP A 258 35.62 -2.43 -14.04
C ASP A 258 34.96 -2.21 -15.42
N GLU A 259 35.41 -2.94 -16.45
CA GLU A 259 34.81 -2.90 -17.79
C GLU A 259 33.34 -3.34 -17.80
N LEU A 260 33.00 -4.41 -17.09
CA LEU A 260 31.61 -4.87 -17.00
C LEU A 260 30.75 -3.89 -16.19
N VAL A 261 31.31 -3.31 -15.13
CA VAL A 261 30.63 -2.28 -14.32
C VAL A 261 30.34 -1.04 -15.17
N ASP A 262 31.33 -0.52 -15.88
CA ASP A 262 31.20 0.65 -16.75
C ASP A 262 30.19 0.40 -17.88
N LEU A 263 30.19 -0.81 -18.45
CA LEU A 263 29.22 -1.22 -19.47
C LEU A 263 27.78 -1.17 -18.95
N ILE A 264 27.52 -1.80 -17.80
CA ILE A 264 26.17 -1.85 -17.20
C ILE A 264 25.73 -0.45 -16.76
N ALA A 265 26.61 0.30 -16.09
CA ALA A 265 26.33 1.65 -15.64
C ALA A 265 26.01 2.58 -16.82
N GLY A 266 26.82 2.54 -17.88
CA GLY A 266 26.59 3.33 -19.08
C GLY A 266 25.28 3.00 -19.79
N GLN A 267 24.89 1.73 -19.86
CA GLN A 267 23.59 1.33 -20.41
C GLN A 267 22.41 1.80 -19.52
N SER A 268 22.56 1.69 -18.20
CA SER A 268 21.56 2.18 -17.24
C SER A 268 21.34 3.69 -17.33
N ASP A 269 22.44 4.46 -17.41
CA ASP A 269 22.41 5.91 -17.59
C ASP A 269 21.79 6.32 -18.93
N ALA A 270 22.09 5.58 -20.01
CA ALA A 270 21.47 5.84 -21.32
C ALA A 270 19.96 5.63 -21.30
N GLN A 271 19.48 4.61 -20.57
CA GLN A 271 18.06 4.28 -20.45
C GLN A 271 17.29 5.29 -19.59
N SER A 272 17.81 5.65 -18.40
CA SER A 272 17.04 6.38 -17.37
C SER A 272 17.73 7.61 -16.80
N GLY A 273 18.98 7.90 -17.17
CA GLY A 273 19.77 9.00 -16.59
C GLY A 273 19.26 10.42 -16.89
N HIS A 274 18.25 10.55 -17.77
CA HIS A 274 17.55 11.80 -18.04
C HIS A 274 16.53 12.17 -16.95
N LEU A 275 16.23 11.26 -16.01
CA LEU A 275 15.39 11.48 -14.83
C LEU A 275 16.25 11.45 -13.57
N SER A 276 15.90 12.29 -12.60
CA SER A 276 16.45 12.17 -11.25
C SER A 276 15.93 10.91 -10.55
N ILE A 277 16.67 10.41 -9.56
CA ILE A 277 16.22 9.29 -8.73
C ILE A 277 14.86 9.57 -8.07
N ARG A 278 14.58 10.82 -7.69
CA ARG A 278 13.29 11.21 -7.09
C ARG A 278 12.14 11.11 -8.10
N GLU A 279 12.38 11.46 -9.37
CA GLU A 279 11.38 11.32 -10.43
C GLU A 279 11.12 9.84 -10.74
N LEU A 280 12.18 9.02 -10.81
CA LEU A 280 12.04 7.56 -10.99
C LEU A 280 11.28 6.91 -9.83
N GLU A 281 11.53 7.29 -8.59
CA GLU A 281 10.80 6.78 -7.44
C GLU A 281 9.32 7.18 -7.46
N ARG A 282 9.00 8.43 -7.79
CA ARG A 282 7.61 8.87 -7.95
C ARG A 282 6.89 8.09 -9.04
N LEU A 283 7.52 7.95 -10.21
CA LEU A 283 6.98 7.18 -11.32
C LEU A 283 6.74 5.71 -10.92
N ARG A 284 7.71 5.08 -10.26
CA ARG A 284 7.58 3.71 -9.75
C ARG A 284 6.39 3.61 -8.78
N ASP A 285 6.32 4.49 -7.80
CA ASP A 285 5.33 4.43 -6.73
C ASP A 285 3.92 4.68 -7.24
N ASP A 286 3.73 5.62 -8.18
CA ASP A 286 2.45 5.88 -8.81
C ASP A 286 1.93 4.66 -9.59
N ASN A 287 2.83 3.99 -10.31
CA ASN A 287 2.50 2.75 -11.02
C ASN A 287 2.18 1.61 -10.04
N LEU A 288 2.96 1.47 -8.96
CA LEU A 288 2.68 0.49 -7.90
C LEU A 288 1.31 0.72 -7.27
N VAL A 289 0.95 1.97 -6.96
CA VAL A 289 -0.37 2.33 -6.43
C VAL A 289 -1.47 1.93 -7.41
N GLY A 290 -1.34 2.29 -8.69
CA GLY A 290 -2.31 1.91 -9.72
C GLY A 290 -2.53 0.40 -9.81
N MET A 291 -1.44 -0.37 -9.87
CA MET A 291 -1.48 -1.84 -9.92
C MET A 291 -2.12 -2.44 -8.66
N MET A 292 -1.71 -2.01 -7.47
CA MET A 292 -2.24 -2.54 -6.22
C MET A 292 -3.71 -2.20 -6.01
N ARG A 293 -4.15 -1.01 -6.43
CA ARG A 293 -5.57 -0.63 -6.42
C ARG A 293 -6.41 -1.49 -7.37
N ALA A 294 -5.87 -1.85 -8.53
CA ALA A 294 -6.54 -2.79 -9.43
C ALA A 294 -6.74 -4.16 -8.75
N LEU A 295 -5.70 -4.67 -8.07
CA LEU A 295 -5.78 -5.92 -7.31
C LEU A 295 -6.72 -5.84 -6.10
N LYS A 296 -6.83 -4.66 -5.47
CA LYS A 296 -7.73 -4.42 -4.34
C LYS A 296 -9.18 -4.69 -4.72
N LYS A 297 -9.60 -4.34 -5.95
CA LYS A 297 -10.96 -4.58 -6.45
C LYS A 297 -11.36 -6.07 -6.43
N THR A 298 -10.40 -6.98 -6.60
CA THR A 298 -10.63 -8.43 -6.57
C THR A 298 -10.18 -9.10 -5.27
N GLY A 299 -9.61 -8.34 -4.33
CA GLY A 299 -9.05 -8.88 -3.08
C GLY A 299 -7.88 -9.85 -3.28
N THR A 300 -7.18 -9.77 -4.42
CA THR A 300 -6.09 -10.70 -4.77
C THR A 300 -4.72 -10.10 -4.49
N GLY A 301 -3.70 -10.94 -4.32
CA GLY A 301 -2.30 -10.51 -4.11
C GLY A 301 -2.15 -9.42 -3.04
N ALA A 302 -1.38 -8.37 -3.35
CA ALA A 302 -1.21 -7.21 -2.47
C ALA A 302 -2.53 -6.47 -2.19
N GLY A 303 -3.48 -6.49 -3.13
CA GLY A 303 -4.80 -5.89 -2.97
C GLY A 303 -5.62 -6.47 -1.81
N GLY A 304 -5.55 -7.79 -1.60
CA GLY A 304 -6.19 -8.46 -0.45
C GLY A 304 -5.56 -8.11 0.90
N VAL A 305 -4.28 -7.71 0.92
CA VAL A 305 -3.62 -7.20 2.13
C VAL A 305 -4.16 -5.80 2.46
N ILE A 306 -4.22 -4.92 1.47
CA ILE A 306 -4.77 -3.56 1.60
C ILE A 306 -6.22 -3.61 2.07
N GLN A 307 -7.05 -4.47 1.46
CA GLN A 307 -8.46 -4.60 1.82
C GLN A 307 -8.64 -5.02 3.29
N ARG A 308 -7.89 -6.03 3.76
CA ARG A 308 -7.95 -6.46 5.17
C ARG A 308 -7.51 -5.36 6.13
N HIS A 309 -6.41 -4.68 5.82
CA HIS A 309 -5.93 -3.59 6.64
C HIS A 309 -6.95 -2.43 6.69
N GLU A 310 -7.53 -2.06 5.56
CA GLU A 310 -8.55 -1.01 5.48
C GLU A 310 -9.81 -1.31 6.29
N THR A 311 -10.23 -2.58 6.37
CA THR A 311 -11.38 -2.97 7.20
C THR A 311 -11.12 -2.85 8.70
N GLU A 312 -9.85 -2.87 9.11
CA GLU A 312 -9.43 -2.71 10.51
C GLU A 312 -9.15 -1.26 10.88
N LEU A 313 -9.10 -0.35 9.90
CA LEU A 313 -8.92 1.08 10.14
C LEU A 313 -10.11 1.65 10.92
N PRO A 314 -9.87 2.62 11.82
CA PRO A 314 -10.93 3.24 12.59
C PRO A 314 -11.95 3.91 11.66
N ALA A 315 -13.23 3.80 12.02
CA ALA A 315 -14.28 4.52 11.32
C ALA A 315 -14.07 6.03 11.48
N PRO A 316 -14.37 6.84 10.46
CA PRO A 316 -14.23 8.28 10.53
C PRO A 316 -15.10 8.88 11.65
N GLU A 317 -14.57 9.89 12.35
CA GLU A 317 -15.38 10.66 13.31
C GLU A 317 -16.49 11.42 12.55
N VAL A 318 -17.74 11.22 12.96
CA VAL A 318 -18.88 11.99 12.45
C VAL A 318 -18.95 13.30 13.22
N LYS A 319 -18.51 14.40 12.59
CA LYS A 319 -18.70 15.75 13.11
C LYS A 319 -19.60 16.52 12.17
N ASP A 320 -20.81 16.84 12.64
CA ASP A 320 -21.91 17.43 11.89
C ASP A 320 -22.43 16.52 10.76
N LEU A 321 -21.72 16.47 9.63
CA LEU A 321 -21.99 15.55 8.52
C LEU A 321 -21.03 14.35 8.57
N PRO A 322 -21.50 13.13 8.23
CA PRO A 322 -20.60 11.99 8.09
C PRO A 322 -19.57 12.21 6.99
N ILE A 323 -18.30 11.97 7.32
CA ILE A 323 -17.23 11.83 6.34
C ILE A 323 -17.35 10.44 5.73
N THR A 324 -17.70 10.39 4.44
CA THR A 324 -17.96 9.15 3.69
C THR A 324 -16.88 8.87 2.65
N GLY A 325 -15.81 9.67 2.63
CA GLY A 325 -14.64 9.44 1.83
C GLY A 325 -13.51 10.34 2.33
N ASP A 326 -12.33 9.77 2.53
CA ASP A 326 -11.14 10.54 2.88
C ASP A 326 -9.93 9.78 2.34
N ARG A 327 -9.24 10.38 1.38
CA ARG A 327 -8.22 9.70 0.60
C ARG A 327 -7.27 10.68 -0.08
N GLN A 328 -6.15 10.15 -0.56
CA GLN A 328 -5.39 10.84 -1.60
C GLN A 328 -5.88 10.46 -3.00
N ILE A 329 -5.74 11.43 -3.92
CA ILE A 329 -6.04 11.26 -5.34
C ILE A 329 -4.87 10.52 -5.99
N PRO A 330 -5.06 9.28 -6.48
CA PRO A 330 -4.01 8.54 -7.16
C PRO A 330 -3.79 9.11 -8.56
N VAL A 331 -2.58 8.96 -9.11
CA VAL A 331 -2.29 9.36 -10.51
C VAL A 331 -3.18 8.63 -11.52
N SER A 332 -3.64 7.42 -11.20
CA SER A 332 -4.62 6.71 -12.04
C SER A 332 -5.97 7.41 -12.16
N TRP A 333 -6.23 8.45 -11.36
CA TRP A 333 -7.45 9.27 -11.40
C TRP A 333 -7.24 10.62 -12.10
N THR A 334 -6.04 10.90 -12.59
CA THR A 334 -5.75 12.17 -13.26
C THR A 334 -5.77 12.07 -14.77
N ASP A 335 -6.11 13.17 -15.43
CA ASP A 335 -6.00 13.34 -16.87
C ASP A 335 -4.56 13.71 -17.30
N TYR A 336 -4.37 14.01 -18.58
CA TYR A 336 -3.06 14.39 -19.15
C TYR A 336 -2.52 15.74 -18.63
N ASN A 337 -3.34 16.56 -17.96
CA ASN A 337 -2.93 17.80 -17.30
C ASN A 337 -2.55 17.57 -15.82
N GLY A 338 -2.72 16.35 -15.31
CA GLY A 338 -2.53 16.03 -13.89
C GLY A 338 -3.70 16.49 -13.02
N HIS A 339 -4.84 16.86 -13.62
CA HIS A 339 -6.07 17.21 -12.92
C HIS A 339 -6.90 15.94 -12.71
N MET A 340 -7.61 15.84 -11.60
CA MET A 340 -8.56 14.75 -11.39
C MET A 340 -9.57 14.75 -12.55
N ASN A 341 -9.65 13.63 -13.27
CA ASN A 341 -10.53 13.54 -14.42
C ASN A 341 -12.00 13.62 -13.98
N GLU A 342 -12.84 14.25 -14.81
CA GLU A 342 -14.27 14.46 -14.55
C GLU A 342 -15.00 13.18 -14.10
N ALA A 343 -14.68 12.02 -14.68
CA ALA A 343 -15.32 10.75 -14.35
C ALA A 343 -15.07 10.32 -12.89
N HIS A 344 -13.88 10.64 -12.34
CA HIS A 344 -13.51 10.20 -11.00
C HIS A 344 -14.17 11.01 -9.88
N TYR A 345 -14.69 12.21 -10.16
CA TYR A 345 -15.53 12.91 -9.19
C TYR A 345 -16.85 12.17 -8.96
N LEU A 346 -17.46 11.65 -10.03
CA LEU A 346 -18.65 10.81 -9.91
C LEU A 346 -18.33 9.46 -9.28
N GLU A 347 -17.20 8.82 -9.65
CA GLU A 347 -16.76 7.59 -8.98
C GLU A 347 -16.58 7.82 -7.48
N ALA A 348 -15.92 8.91 -7.07
CA ALA A 348 -15.73 9.26 -5.66
C ALA A 348 -17.07 9.52 -4.93
N GLY A 349 -18.01 10.24 -5.55
CA GLY A 349 -19.35 10.42 -5.00
C GLY A 349 -20.15 9.12 -4.89
N SER A 350 -19.99 8.20 -5.85
CA SER A 350 -20.61 6.88 -5.81
C SER A 350 -20.04 6.02 -4.67
N LEU A 351 -18.72 6.03 -4.47
CA LEU A 351 -18.10 5.32 -3.35
C LEU A 351 -18.52 5.92 -2.00
N ALA A 352 -18.68 7.25 -1.93
CA ALA A 352 -19.24 7.92 -0.76
C ALA A 352 -20.70 7.53 -0.47
N THR A 353 -21.49 7.28 -1.52
CA THR A 353 -22.84 6.71 -1.37
C THR A 353 -22.78 5.30 -0.76
N ASP A 354 -21.88 4.44 -1.24
CA ASP A 354 -21.72 3.07 -0.71
C ASP A 354 -21.26 3.07 0.75
N GLU A 355 -20.35 3.98 1.14
CA GLU A 355 -19.96 4.15 2.54
C GLU A 355 -21.13 4.65 3.40
N PHE A 356 -21.92 5.60 2.90
CA PHE A 356 -23.12 6.05 3.61
C PHE A 356 -24.14 4.91 3.79
N MET A 357 -24.32 4.06 2.77
CA MET A 357 -25.19 2.89 2.86
C MET A 357 -24.74 1.94 3.96
N GLN A 358 -23.44 1.72 4.13
CA GLN A 358 -22.90 0.93 5.24
C GLN A 358 -23.24 1.56 6.60
N LEU A 359 -23.13 2.89 6.76
CA LEU A 359 -23.46 3.59 8.02
C LEU A 359 -24.91 3.35 8.48
N ILE A 360 -25.86 3.30 7.54
CA ILE A 360 -27.27 3.03 7.84
C ILE A 360 -27.60 1.52 7.94
N GLY A 361 -26.59 0.63 7.83
CA GLY A 361 -26.78 -0.82 7.90
C GLY A 361 -27.25 -1.48 6.59
N ALA A 362 -27.21 -0.76 5.47
CA ALA A 362 -27.37 -1.34 4.14
C ALA A 362 -26.02 -1.87 3.61
N ASP A 363 -25.36 -2.68 4.42
CA ASP A 363 -24.03 -3.23 4.19
C ASP A 363 -24.04 -4.51 3.33
N ALA A 364 -22.89 -5.17 3.19
CA ALA A 364 -22.75 -6.42 2.44
C ALA A 364 -23.70 -7.53 2.95
N SER A 365 -23.98 -7.60 4.25
CA SER A 365 -24.90 -8.59 4.81
C SER A 365 -26.35 -8.27 4.45
N TYR A 366 -26.71 -6.98 4.45
CA TYR A 366 -28.02 -6.52 3.98
C TYR A 366 -28.23 -6.83 2.49
N ILE A 367 -27.21 -6.57 1.66
CA ILE A 367 -27.23 -6.90 0.22
C ILE A 367 -27.39 -8.41 0.01
N ALA A 368 -26.64 -9.23 0.75
CA ALA A 368 -26.74 -10.69 0.70
C ALA A 368 -28.14 -11.20 1.13
N SER A 369 -28.87 -10.45 1.97
CA SER A 369 -30.27 -10.75 2.32
C SER A 369 -31.28 -10.49 1.19
N GLY A 370 -30.81 -9.95 0.06
CA GLY A 370 -31.64 -9.69 -1.12
C GLY A 370 -32.27 -8.30 -1.14
N LYS A 371 -31.68 -7.29 -0.48
CA LYS A 371 -32.20 -5.91 -0.45
C LYS A 371 -31.07 -4.90 -0.65
N SER A 372 -31.31 -3.81 -1.39
CA SER A 372 -30.31 -2.76 -1.59
C SER A 372 -30.93 -1.44 -2.06
N TYR A 373 -30.13 -0.39 -2.20
CA TYR A 373 -30.48 0.86 -2.87
C TYR A 373 -29.79 0.94 -4.22
N PHE A 374 -30.53 1.33 -5.26
CA PHE A 374 -29.98 1.57 -6.59
C PHE A 374 -30.06 3.05 -6.95
N THR A 375 -28.95 3.58 -7.46
CA THR A 375 -28.87 4.92 -8.04
C THR A 375 -29.79 5.03 -9.25
N ILE A 376 -30.68 6.02 -9.22
CA ILE A 376 -31.60 6.33 -10.31
C ILE A 376 -31.14 7.58 -11.06
N GLU A 377 -30.54 8.53 -10.34
CA GLU A 377 -30.10 9.80 -10.88
C GLU A 377 -28.91 10.34 -10.10
N SER A 378 -27.98 10.97 -10.81
CA SER A 378 -26.87 11.70 -10.21
C SER A 378 -26.61 13.00 -10.96
N HIS A 379 -26.26 14.06 -10.24
CA HIS A 379 -25.90 15.36 -10.79
C HIS A 379 -24.60 15.84 -10.18
N VAL A 380 -23.60 16.12 -11.03
CA VAL A 380 -22.27 16.55 -10.61
C VAL A 380 -22.05 18.01 -10.99
N ARG A 381 -21.46 18.79 -10.08
CA ARG A 381 -20.96 20.14 -10.36
C ARG A 381 -19.48 20.19 -10.07
N TYR A 382 -18.70 20.63 -11.05
CA TYR A 382 -17.27 20.91 -10.91
C TYR A 382 -17.10 22.38 -10.58
N LEU A 383 -16.37 22.69 -9.50
CA LEU A 383 -16.23 24.03 -8.94
C LEU A 383 -14.77 24.47 -8.83
N SER A 384 -13.88 23.53 -8.51
CA SER A 384 -12.42 23.73 -8.50
C SER A 384 -11.72 22.47 -8.98
N GLU A 385 -10.51 22.62 -9.50
CA GLU A 385 -9.63 21.53 -9.89
C GLU A 385 -8.96 20.92 -8.66
N LEU A 386 -8.69 19.61 -8.74
CA LEU A 386 -7.92 18.85 -7.75
C LEU A 386 -6.80 18.08 -8.49
N HIS A 387 -5.69 17.83 -7.83
CA HIS A 387 -4.49 17.25 -8.45
C HIS A 387 -4.05 15.92 -7.80
N ALA A 388 -3.21 15.16 -8.50
CA ALA A 388 -2.61 13.94 -7.96
C ALA A 388 -1.85 14.19 -6.65
N GLY A 389 -2.10 13.34 -5.65
CA GLY A 389 -1.47 13.44 -4.33
C GLY A 389 -2.16 14.40 -3.36
N GLU A 390 -3.12 15.20 -3.81
CA GLU A 390 -3.94 16.01 -2.92
C GLU A 390 -4.93 15.14 -2.13
N GLN A 391 -5.26 15.59 -0.92
CA GLN A 391 -6.30 14.97 -0.11
C GLN A 391 -7.68 15.41 -0.62
N LEU A 392 -8.57 14.43 -0.76
CA LEU A 392 -9.97 14.58 -1.08
C LEU A 392 -10.79 14.08 0.11
N THR A 393 -11.57 14.98 0.72
CA THR A 393 -12.52 14.65 1.79
C THR A 393 -13.95 14.82 1.29
N ILE A 394 -14.82 13.86 1.58
CA ILE A 394 -16.21 13.83 1.14
C ILE A 394 -17.14 13.81 2.36
N GLN A 395 -17.99 14.82 2.46
CA GLN A 395 -19.04 14.89 3.47
C GLN A 395 -20.40 14.60 2.82
N THR A 396 -21.25 13.83 3.51
CA THR A 396 -22.56 13.44 2.98
C THR A 396 -23.71 13.98 3.82
N GLN A 397 -24.61 14.73 3.18
CA GLN A 397 -25.88 15.15 3.78
C GLN A 397 -27.04 14.32 3.22
N VAL A 398 -27.98 13.97 4.09
CA VAL A 398 -29.24 13.30 3.72
C VAL A 398 -30.31 14.36 3.49
N LEU A 399 -30.73 14.52 2.24
CA LEU A 399 -31.81 15.44 1.85
C LEU A 399 -33.19 14.80 2.04
N ASN A 400 -33.29 13.48 1.84
CA ASN A 400 -34.52 12.71 2.07
C ASN A 400 -34.19 11.26 2.40
N GLY A 401 -34.83 10.72 3.44
CA GLY A 401 -34.71 9.33 3.86
C GLY A 401 -36.05 8.63 4.08
N LYS A 402 -37.16 9.18 3.55
CA LYS A 402 -38.51 8.69 3.82
C LYS A 402 -38.96 7.63 2.82
N GLY A 403 -39.57 6.56 3.34
CA GLY A 403 -40.15 5.49 2.55
C GLY A 403 -39.09 4.70 1.77
N LYS A 404 -39.21 4.66 0.45
CA LYS A 404 -38.29 3.91 -0.43
C LYS A 404 -37.18 4.75 -1.05
N LYS A 405 -37.13 6.06 -0.79
CA LYS A 405 -36.18 6.98 -1.43
C LYS A 405 -35.05 7.33 -0.47
N LEU A 406 -33.84 7.35 -1.00
CA LEU A 406 -32.65 7.87 -0.35
C LEU A 406 -32.08 8.97 -1.24
N HIS A 407 -32.01 10.19 -0.75
CA HIS A 407 -31.51 11.35 -1.50
C HIS A 407 -30.33 11.93 -0.73
N LEU A 408 -29.16 11.84 -1.35
CA LEU A 408 -27.88 12.24 -0.77
C LEU A 408 -27.31 13.44 -1.52
N PHE A 409 -26.55 14.25 -0.78
CA PHE A 409 -25.75 15.32 -1.33
C PHE A 409 -24.33 15.22 -0.77
N HIS A 410 -23.37 15.01 -1.67
CA HIS A 410 -21.96 14.87 -1.36
C HIS A 410 -21.22 16.16 -1.65
N PHE A 411 -20.44 16.62 -0.68
CA PHE A 411 -19.53 17.74 -0.80
C PHE A 411 -18.11 17.19 -0.92
N LEU A 412 -17.41 17.51 -2.01
CA LEU A 412 -16.04 17.06 -2.25
C LEU A 412 -15.10 18.25 -2.00
N TYR A 413 -14.27 18.14 -0.97
CA TYR A 413 -13.34 19.18 -0.53
C TYR A 413 -11.89 18.78 -0.82
N GLY A 414 -11.10 19.76 -1.26
CA GLY A 414 -9.64 19.66 -1.29
C GLY A 414 -9.02 19.84 0.10
N ALA A 415 -7.70 19.62 0.19
CA ALA A 415 -6.96 19.69 1.45
C ALA A 415 -7.01 21.04 2.18
N ASP A 416 -7.24 22.14 1.44
CA ASP A 416 -7.36 23.50 1.97
C ASP A 416 -8.79 23.85 2.44
N GLY A 417 -9.72 22.90 2.32
CA GLY A 417 -11.14 23.10 2.61
C GLY A 417 -11.93 23.74 1.46
N THR A 418 -11.32 23.95 0.29
CA THR A 418 -12.03 24.44 -0.89
C THR A 418 -13.00 23.39 -1.41
N LEU A 419 -14.25 23.80 -1.63
CA LEU A 419 -15.27 22.94 -2.24
C LEU A 419 -14.96 22.76 -3.73
N ALA A 420 -14.45 21.60 -4.10
CA ALA A 420 -14.03 21.28 -5.46
C ALA A 420 -15.18 20.76 -6.33
N ALA A 421 -16.09 19.98 -5.75
CA ALA A 421 -17.25 19.47 -6.47
C ALA A 421 -18.43 19.16 -5.54
N THR A 422 -19.61 19.01 -6.13
CA THR A 422 -20.77 18.45 -5.44
C THR A 422 -21.38 17.32 -6.27
N VAL A 423 -21.79 16.24 -5.62
CA VAL A 423 -22.53 15.13 -6.25
C VAL A 423 -23.87 14.95 -5.53
N GLU A 424 -24.97 15.23 -6.22
CA GLU A 424 -26.32 14.95 -5.73
C GLU A 424 -26.79 13.60 -6.29
N THR A 425 -27.21 12.68 -5.43
CA THR A 425 -27.57 11.32 -5.82
C THR A 425 -28.96 10.96 -5.29
N LEU A 426 -29.83 10.47 -6.18
CA LEU A 426 -31.12 9.89 -5.80
C LEU A 426 -31.08 8.38 -5.99
N LEU A 427 -31.39 7.66 -4.92
CA LEU A 427 -31.47 6.21 -4.89
C LEU A 427 -32.89 5.73 -4.52
N LEU A 428 -33.21 4.52 -4.98
CA LEU A 428 -34.43 3.81 -4.68
C LEU A 428 -34.12 2.48 -4.01
N HIS A 429 -34.79 2.18 -2.90
CA HIS A 429 -34.69 0.88 -2.27
C HIS A 429 -35.41 -0.19 -3.11
N VAL A 430 -34.74 -1.32 -3.31
CA VAL A 430 -35.14 -2.42 -4.18
C VAL A 430 -34.99 -3.75 -3.45
N ASP A 431 -35.98 -4.62 -3.62
CA ASP A 431 -35.87 -6.03 -3.30
C ASP A 431 -35.22 -6.75 -4.50
N LEU A 432 -34.05 -7.34 -4.28
CA LEU A 432 -33.23 -7.97 -5.32
C LEU A 432 -33.83 -9.27 -5.85
N THR A 433 -34.74 -9.89 -5.10
CA THR A 433 -35.46 -11.10 -5.54
C THR A 433 -36.54 -10.75 -6.56
N THR A 434 -37.35 -9.74 -6.25
CA THR A 434 -38.44 -9.27 -7.11
C THR A 434 -37.99 -8.25 -8.16
N ARG A 435 -36.79 -7.67 -7.98
CA ARG A 435 -36.22 -6.54 -8.74
C ARG A 435 -37.18 -5.35 -8.82
N ALA A 436 -37.97 -5.14 -7.76
CA ALA A 436 -38.95 -4.08 -7.65
C ALA A 436 -38.69 -3.20 -6.44
N SER A 437 -39.17 -1.95 -6.50
CA SER A 437 -39.00 -1.02 -5.40
C SER A 437 -39.77 -1.49 -4.17
N SER A 438 -39.13 -1.47 -3.01
CA SER A 438 -39.69 -1.95 -1.74
C SER A 438 -39.33 -0.99 -0.61
N LEU A 439 -39.94 -1.17 0.56
CA LEU A 439 -39.49 -0.46 1.77
C LEU A 439 -38.21 -1.13 2.32
N PRO A 440 -37.28 -0.35 2.87
CA PRO A 440 -36.14 -0.90 3.61
C PRO A 440 -36.59 -1.66 4.86
N ALA A 441 -35.71 -2.51 5.39
CA ALA A 441 -35.95 -3.14 6.68
C ALA A 441 -36.06 -2.07 7.80
N PRO A 442 -36.85 -2.34 8.86
CA PRO A 442 -37.08 -1.36 9.93
C PRO A 442 -35.78 -0.80 10.53
N GLU A 443 -34.77 -1.63 10.78
CA GLU A 443 -33.49 -1.17 11.35
C GLU A 443 -32.72 -0.21 10.43
N VAL A 444 -32.76 -0.42 9.12
CA VAL A 444 -32.13 0.47 8.13
C VAL A 444 -32.92 1.77 8.01
N GLN A 445 -34.25 1.68 8.01
CA GLN A 445 -35.13 2.83 7.95
C GLN A 445 -34.96 3.74 9.17
N GLU A 446 -34.89 3.16 10.37
CA GLU A 446 -34.72 3.90 11.63
C GLU A 446 -33.38 4.67 11.66
N LYS A 447 -32.29 4.01 11.25
CA LYS A 447 -30.98 4.67 11.13
C LYS A 447 -31.00 5.79 10.09
N LEU A 448 -31.55 5.54 8.91
CA LEU A 448 -31.65 6.56 7.86
C LEU A 448 -32.49 7.76 8.31
N GLU A 449 -33.61 7.53 9.00
CA GLU A 449 -34.46 8.58 9.53
C GLU A 449 -33.74 9.40 10.60
N SER A 450 -32.91 8.78 11.45
CA SER A 450 -32.09 9.51 12.43
C SER A 450 -31.12 10.50 11.77
N PHE A 451 -30.45 10.13 10.67
CA PHE A 451 -29.61 11.04 9.90
C PHE A 451 -30.44 12.13 9.21
N HIS A 452 -31.59 11.78 8.64
CA HIS A 452 -32.45 12.77 7.99
C HIS A 452 -32.93 13.85 8.98
N ILE A 453 -33.37 13.45 10.17
CA ILE A 453 -33.79 14.38 11.24
C ILE A 453 -32.61 15.24 11.69
N ALA A 454 -31.42 14.66 11.85
CA ALA A 454 -30.22 15.41 12.24
C ALA A 454 -29.80 16.45 11.18
N HIS A 455 -30.02 16.14 9.89
CA HIS A 455 -29.64 17.00 8.77
C HIS A 455 -30.73 18.00 8.35
N GLU A 456 -31.99 17.82 8.76
CA GLU A 456 -33.11 18.71 8.42
C GLU A 456 -32.85 20.18 8.81
N PRO A 457 -32.29 20.52 10.01
CA PRO A 457 -31.99 21.90 10.38
C PRO A 457 -30.93 22.59 9.52
N LEU A 458 -30.11 21.84 8.78
CA LEU A 458 -29.06 22.40 7.90
C LEU A 458 -29.64 23.03 6.62
N GLY A 459 -30.88 22.69 6.27
CA GLY A 459 -31.53 23.15 5.04
C GLY A 459 -30.97 22.53 3.77
N LEU A 460 -31.44 23.01 2.61
CA LEU A 460 -30.98 22.53 1.30
C LEU A 460 -29.63 23.17 0.93
N PRO A 461 -28.61 22.37 0.59
CA PRO A 461 -27.32 22.88 0.13
C PRO A 461 -27.41 23.73 -1.13
N VAL A 462 -26.49 24.68 -1.25
CA VAL A 462 -26.31 25.45 -2.49
C VAL A 462 -25.89 24.50 -3.61
N GLY A 463 -26.82 24.23 -4.53
CA GLY A 463 -26.59 23.29 -5.62
C GLY A 463 -27.63 22.19 -5.77
N ALA A 464 -28.37 21.89 -4.69
CA ALA A 464 -29.38 20.84 -4.69
C ALA A 464 -30.53 21.16 -5.65
N GLY A 465 -30.97 20.16 -6.42
CA GLY A 465 -32.05 20.27 -7.41
C GLY A 465 -31.70 21.08 -8.65
N ARG A 466 -30.41 21.32 -8.93
CA ARG A 466 -29.99 22.04 -10.14
C ARG A 466 -30.02 21.15 -11.38
N PHE A 467 -30.06 21.79 -12.55
CA PHE A 467 -29.94 21.12 -13.85
C PHE A 467 -28.77 21.68 -14.68
N VAL A 468 -28.30 20.89 -15.64
CA VAL A 468 -27.18 21.26 -16.52
C VAL A 468 -27.49 22.55 -17.29
N GLY A 469 -26.61 23.54 -17.17
CA GLY A 469 -26.76 24.85 -17.82
C GLY A 469 -27.55 25.89 -17.02
N GLN A 470 -28.03 25.57 -15.81
CA GLN A 470 -28.63 26.55 -14.91
C GLN A 470 -27.58 27.58 -14.47
N ARG A 471 -27.86 28.88 -14.67
CA ARG A 471 -26.95 29.97 -14.28
C ARG A 471 -26.75 30.03 -12.77
N ALA A 472 -25.53 30.37 -12.35
CA ALA A 472 -25.07 30.39 -10.95
C ALA A 472 -26.08 31.06 -10.03
#